data_AF-A0A1I5XYE6-F1
#
_entry.id   AF-A0A1I5XYE6-F1
#
_cell.length_a   1.000
_cell.length_b   1.000
_cell.length_c   1.000
_cell.angle_alpha   90.00
_cell.angle_beta   90.00
_cell.angle_gamma   90.00
#
_symmetry.space_group_name_H-M   'P 1'
#
loop_
_entity.id
_entity.type
_entity.pdbx_description
1 polymer ?
#
loop_
_entity_poly.entity_id
_entity_poly.type
_entity_poly.pdbx_seq_one_letter_code
_entity_poly.pdbx_strand_id
1 'polypeptide(L)'
;MFEDSIENVLQFTRPILSATRSYAGALSAGAATIFFVNEEGVAITCKHVADLLIESDKIWQKYEGFKEEKSRLVRGNMLKTKLSELELQYNFQPETTIQLLNTFQNCFDKISGFSIQNHPTLDLAIIRFTGFERKLYNSHATFVRQNKNIRIGKTLCRLGYPFPEFSNFMVNPASDNLEWTNAGNPNTPVFPIDGIITRFVGENNEIVGIELSTPGLKGQSGGPLFDQNGLIYGMQSMTMHLHLGFDIKDLEIETGSGKQKISNYPFMHVGRCVHAHKITEFLRQNGVKYYEEAELS
;
A
#
# COMPACT_ATOMS: atom_id res chain seq x y z
N MET A 1 -18.86 7.88 15.52
CA MET A 1 -18.67 9.04 14.59
C MET A 1 -18.43 8.59 13.16
N PHE A 2 -17.56 7.61 12.91
CA PHE A 2 -17.24 7.14 11.55
C PHE A 2 -17.90 5.80 11.19
N GLU A 3 -18.79 5.23 12.02
CA GLU A 3 -19.39 3.91 11.79
C GLU A 3 -20.07 3.82 10.42
N ASP A 4 -21.04 4.68 10.15
CA ASP A 4 -21.76 4.72 8.87
C ASP A 4 -20.83 5.05 7.68
N SER A 5 -19.87 5.96 7.87
CA SER A 5 -18.95 6.32 6.79
C SER A 5 -17.95 5.21 6.49
N ILE A 6 -17.53 4.41 7.48
CA ILE A 6 -16.70 3.23 7.24
C ILE A 6 -17.48 2.20 6.43
N GLU A 7 -18.74 1.91 6.77
CA GLU A 7 -19.58 1.00 5.99
C GLU A 7 -19.72 1.46 4.53
N ASN A 8 -19.93 2.76 4.32
CA ASN A 8 -20.03 3.34 2.98
C ASN A 8 -18.71 3.27 2.21
N VAL A 9 -17.58 3.62 2.84
CA VAL A 9 -16.25 3.62 2.21
C VAL A 9 -15.77 2.20 1.91
N LEU A 10 -16.15 1.22 2.73
CA LEU A 10 -15.92 -0.20 2.50
C LEU A 10 -16.61 -0.72 1.24
N GLN A 11 -17.63 -0.05 0.69
CA GLN A 11 -18.28 -0.51 -0.53
C GLN A 11 -17.39 -0.39 -1.77
N PHE A 12 -16.39 0.50 -1.74
CA PHE A 12 -15.50 0.78 -2.86
C PHE A 12 -14.00 0.71 -2.53
N THR A 13 -13.65 0.40 -1.29
CA THR A 13 -12.25 0.22 -0.86
C THR A 13 -11.90 -1.27 -0.81
N ARG A 14 -10.81 -1.70 -1.45
CA ARG A 14 -10.42 -3.11 -1.57
C ARG A 14 -8.93 -3.31 -1.29
N PRO A 15 -8.53 -4.49 -0.78
CA PRO A 15 -7.12 -4.79 -0.61
C PRO A 15 -6.49 -5.26 -1.94
N ILE A 16 -5.23 -4.87 -2.15
CA ILE A 16 -4.30 -5.65 -2.95
C ILE A 16 -3.57 -6.57 -1.99
N LEU A 17 -3.68 -7.88 -2.16
CA LEU A 17 -2.90 -8.84 -1.37
C LEU A 17 -1.65 -9.23 -2.15
N SER A 18 -0.53 -9.29 -1.45
CA SER A 18 0.77 -9.64 -2.00
C SER A 18 1.37 -10.80 -1.22
N ALA A 19 1.65 -11.93 -1.88
CA ALA A 19 2.44 -13.01 -1.30
C ALA A 19 3.87 -12.91 -1.84
N THR A 20 4.87 -12.98 -0.96
CA THR A 20 6.28 -12.96 -1.37
C THR A 20 7.03 -14.19 -0.90
N ARG A 21 8.05 -14.57 -1.69
CA ARG A 21 9.06 -15.57 -1.33
C ARG A 21 10.45 -14.93 -1.42
N SER A 22 11.22 -15.02 -0.34
CA SER A 22 12.64 -14.64 -0.35
C SER A 22 13.52 -15.74 -0.93
N TYR A 23 14.74 -15.42 -1.32
CA TYR A 23 15.70 -16.40 -1.85
C TYR A 23 16.01 -17.52 -0.86
N ALA A 24 16.08 -17.20 0.44
CA ALA A 24 16.19 -18.19 1.52
C ALA A 24 14.93 -19.04 1.74
N GLY A 25 13.84 -18.76 1.03
CA GLY A 25 12.57 -19.49 1.10
C GLY A 25 11.58 -18.96 2.13
N ALA A 26 11.84 -17.82 2.77
CA ALA A 26 10.90 -17.22 3.70
C ALA A 26 9.66 -16.71 2.94
N LEU A 27 8.48 -17.06 3.45
CA LEU A 27 7.20 -16.61 2.93
C LEU A 27 6.68 -15.44 3.74
N SER A 28 6.06 -14.46 3.08
CA SER A 28 5.48 -13.31 3.78
C SER A 28 4.20 -12.82 3.11
N ALA A 29 3.24 -12.42 3.95
CA ALA A 29 2.01 -11.78 3.54
C ALA A 29 2.19 -10.26 3.57
N GLY A 30 1.74 -9.60 2.50
CA GLY A 30 1.69 -8.17 2.34
C GLY A 30 0.30 -7.74 1.91
N ALA A 31 -0.08 -6.52 2.26
CA ALA A 31 -1.27 -5.89 1.73
C ALA A 31 -0.99 -4.43 1.41
N ALA A 32 -1.75 -3.89 0.48
CA ALA A 32 -1.91 -2.48 0.20
C ALA A 32 -3.40 -2.18 -0.05
N THR A 33 -3.75 -0.91 -0.21
CA THR A 33 -5.15 -0.50 -0.40
C THR A 33 -5.35 0.14 -1.77
N ILE A 34 -6.50 -0.14 -2.38
CA ILE A 34 -7.03 0.60 -3.53
C ILE A 34 -8.45 1.05 -3.22
N PHE A 35 -8.93 2.07 -3.92
CA PHE A 35 -10.35 2.37 -3.91
C PHE A 35 -10.86 2.84 -5.27
N PHE A 36 -12.09 2.43 -5.58
CA PHE A 36 -12.73 2.66 -6.87
C PHE A 36 -13.34 4.05 -6.95
N VAL A 37 -13.07 4.75 -8.05
CA VAL A 37 -13.54 6.14 -8.28
C VAL A 37 -14.80 6.19 -9.15
N ASN A 38 -15.14 5.08 -9.80
CA ASN A 38 -16.32 4.97 -10.64
C ASN A 38 -16.79 3.52 -10.82
N GLU A 39 -17.84 3.36 -11.60
CA GLU A 39 -18.48 2.11 -11.97
C GLU A 39 -17.82 1.38 -13.15
N GLU A 40 -16.79 1.97 -13.78
CA GLU A 40 -16.13 1.49 -15.01
C GLU A 40 -14.92 0.60 -14.72
N GLY A 41 -14.72 0.21 -13.46
CA GLY A 41 -13.55 -0.55 -13.04
C GLY A 41 -12.27 0.28 -13.01
N VAL A 42 -12.36 1.58 -12.66
CA VAL A 42 -11.20 2.44 -12.44
C VAL A 42 -11.00 2.68 -10.96
N ALA A 43 -9.77 2.44 -10.49
CA ALA A 43 -9.35 2.64 -9.10
C ALA A 43 -8.13 3.54 -9.03
N ILE A 44 -7.87 4.06 -7.83
CA ILE A 44 -6.62 4.75 -7.51
C ILE A 44 -5.92 4.10 -6.32
N THR A 45 -4.60 4.29 -6.29
CA THR A 45 -3.72 3.88 -5.19
C THR A 45 -2.45 4.73 -5.22
N CYS A 46 -1.51 4.46 -4.33
CA CYS A 46 -0.20 5.09 -4.36
C CYS A 46 0.63 4.61 -5.55
N LYS A 47 1.46 5.52 -6.09
CA LYS A 47 2.40 5.19 -7.16
C LYS A 47 3.33 4.05 -6.76
N HIS A 48 3.88 4.08 -5.55
CA HIS A 48 4.76 3.00 -5.09
C HIS A 48 4.05 1.64 -4.97
N VAL A 49 2.73 1.61 -4.71
CA VAL A 49 1.94 0.38 -4.72
C VAL A 49 1.75 -0.10 -6.15
N ALA A 50 1.44 0.81 -7.07
CA ALA A 50 1.28 0.51 -8.49
C ALA A 50 2.58 0.01 -9.14
N ASP A 51 3.73 0.58 -8.77
CA ASP A 51 5.04 0.17 -9.24
C ASP A 51 5.36 -1.28 -8.81
N LEU A 52 5.00 -1.69 -7.59
CA LEU A 52 5.16 -3.08 -7.14
C LEU A 52 4.35 -4.09 -7.98
N LEU A 53 3.20 -3.68 -8.53
CA LEU A 53 2.44 -4.53 -9.45
C LEU A 53 3.22 -4.79 -10.74
N ILE A 54 3.87 -3.76 -11.28
CA ILE A 54 4.69 -3.86 -12.51
C ILE A 54 6.01 -4.61 -12.23
N GLU A 55 6.59 -4.43 -11.05
CA GLU A 55 7.85 -5.09 -10.68
C GLU A 55 7.73 -6.60 -10.50
N SER A 56 6.52 -7.12 -10.21
CA SER A 56 6.29 -8.55 -10.02
C SER A 56 6.77 -9.41 -11.21
N ASP A 57 6.49 -8.97 -12.45
CA ASP A 57 6.95 -9.64 -13.68
C ASP A 57 8.48 -9.58 -13.83
N LYS A 58 9.11 -8.46 -13.44
CA LYS A 58 10.57 -8.30 -13.52
C LYS A 58 11.27 -9.20 -12.50
N ILE A 59 10.73 -9.27 -11.28
CA ILE A 59 11.22 -10.16 -10.22
C ILE A 59 11.16 -11.61 -10.70
N TRP A 60 10.02 -11.99 -11.28
CA TRP A 60 9.82 -13.32 -11.85
C TRP A 60 10.83 -13.64 -12.96
N GLN A 61 10.91 -12.79 -13.99
CA GLN A 61 11.83 -12.99 -15.12
C GLN A 61 13.29 -13.09 -14.68
N LYS A 62 13.71 -12.26 -13.71
CA LYS A 62 15.05 -12.31 -13.12
C LYS A 62 15.31 -13.65 -12.44
N TYR A 63 14.35 -14.16 -11.67
CA TYR A 63 14.51 -15.43 -10.98
C TYR A 63 14.44 -16.64 -11.93
N GLU A 64 13.61 -16.61 -12.96
CA GLU A 64 13.60 -17.63 -14.01
C GLU A 64 14.95 -17.73 -14.71
N GLY A 65 15.54 -16.59 -15.11
CA GLY A 65 16.89 -16.57 -15.70
C GLY A 65 17.95 -17.18 -14.78
N PHE A 66 17.90 -16.86 -13.48
CA PHE A 66 18.77 -17.48 -12.49
C PHE A 66 18.57 -19.00 -12.41
N LYS A 67 17.31 -19.48 -12.40
CA LYS A 67 17.01 -20.93 -12.36
C LYS A 67 17.56 -21.63 -13.59
N GLU A 68 17.41 -21.04 -14.78
CA GLU A 68 17.95 -21.58 -16.03
C GLU A 68 19.47 -21.69 -15.99
N GLU A 69 20.19 -20.63 -15.59
CA GLU A 69 21.65 -20.65 -15.49
C GLU A 69 22.14 -21.63 -14.41
N LYS A 70 21.46 -21.65 -13.25
CA LYS A 70 21.75 -22.60 -12.17
C LYS A 70 21.60 -24.05 -12.63
N SER A 71 20.62 -24.37 -13.48
CA SER A 71 20.41 -25.72 -14.00
C SER A 71 21.54 -26.23 -14.89
N ARG A 72 22.30 -25.30 -15.51
CA ARG A 72 23.45 -25.59 -16.38
C ARG A 72 24.74 -25.82 -15.59
N LEU A 73 24.75 -25.58 -14.27
CA LEU A 73 25.93 -25.80 -13.44
C LEU A 73 26.23 -27.30 -13.30
N VAL A 74 27.40 -27.72 -13.80
CA VAL A 74 27.87 -29.10 -13.69
C VAL A 74 28.14 -29.46 -12.23
N ARG A 75 27.58 -30.59 -11.78
CA ARG A 75 27.83 -31.13 -10.43
C ARG A 75 29.29 -31.56 -10.30
N GLY A 76 29.99 -31.03 -9.29
CA GLY A 76 31.40 -31.33 -9.02
C GLY A 76 31.95 -30.48 -7.87
N ASN A 77 33.24 -30.61 -7.59
CA ASN A 77 33.90 -29.99 -6.42
C ASN A 77 33.83 -28.45 -6.38
N MET A 78 33.60 -27.80 -7.53
CA MET A 78 33.49 -26.33 -7.67
C MET A 78 32.05 -25.81 -7.66
N LEU A 79 31.05 -26.68 -7.46
CA LEU A 79 29.63 -26.29 -7.56
C LEU A 79 29.27 -25.15 -6.59
N LYS A 80 29.78 -25.20 -5.35
CA LYS A 80 29.50 -24.18 -4.33
C LYS A 80 30.06 -22.81 -4.72
N THR A 81 31.28 -22.76 -5.25
CA THR A 81 31.91 -21.52 -5.72
C THR A 81 31.16 -20.95 -6.91
N LYS A 82 30.83 -21.79 -7.91
CA LYS A 82 30.07 -21.35 -9.09
C LYS A 82 28.66 -20.86 -8.75
N LEU A 83 28.00 -21.48 -7.77
CA LEU A 83 26.71 -21.03 -7.28
C LEU A 83 26.83 -19.66 -6.60
N SER A 84 27.86 -19.46 -5.77
CA SER A 84 28.09 -18.18 -5.10
C SER A 84 28.41 -17.04 -6.08
N GLU A 85 29.17 -17.33 -7.14
CA GLU A 85 29.43 -16.37 -8.23
C GLU A 85 28.14 -16.00 -8.97
N LEU A 86 27.28 -16.99 -9.25
CA LEU A 86 25.98 -16.77 -9.89
C LEU A 86 25.03 -15.95 -9.00
N GLU A 87 24.99 -16.25 -7.70
CA GLU A 87 24.23 -15.46 -6.72
C GLU A 87 24.70 -14.00 -6.68
N LEU A 88 26.01 -13.76 -6.77
CA LEU A 88 26.57 -12.41 -6.84
C LEU A 88 26.20 -11.70 -8.15
N GLN A 89 26.26 -12.39 -9.29
CA GLN A 89 25.86 -11.85 -10.60
C GLN A 89 24.40 -11.41 -10.61
N TYR A 90 23.52 -12.18 -9.98
CA TYR A 90 22.10 -11.84 -9.85
C TYR A 90 21.79 -10.93 -8.67
N ASN A 91 22.79 -10.58 -7.86
CA ASN A 91 22.65 -9.82 -6.61
C ASN A 91 21.56 -10.42 -5.68
N PHE A 92 21.63 -11.73 -5.46
CA PHE A 92 20.74 -12.46 -4.57
C PHE A 92 21.38 -12.62 -3.19
N GLN A 93 20.68 -12.08 -2.20
CA GLN A 93 20.95 -12.27 -0.77
C GLN A 93 19.78 -13.08 -0.15
N PRO A 94 19.94 -13.69 1.04
CA PRO A 94 18.90 -14.49 1.69
C PRO A 94 17.50 -13.84 1.74
N GLU A 95 17.46 -12.53 1.96
CA GLU A 95 16.27 -11.70 2.06
C GLU A 95 15.74 -11.17 0.72
N THR A 96 16.46 -11.38 -0.38
CA THR A 96 16.03 -10.89 -1.70
C THR A 96 14.72 -11.54 -2.13
N THR A 97 13.71 -10.75 -2.44
CA THR A 97 12.45 -11.24 -3.01
C THR A 97 12.69 -11.83 -4.40
N ILE A 98 12.34 -13.10 -4.58
CA ILE A 98 12.48 -13.83 -5.85
C ILE A 98 11.15 -14.14 -6.52
N GLN A 99 10.05 -14.11 -5.76
CA GLN A 99 8.69 -14.25 -6.29
C GLN A 99 7.77 -13.28 -5.54
N LEU A 100 6.90 -12.62 -6.28
CA LEU A 100 5.87 -11.70 -5.79
C LEU A 100 4.58 -11.98 -6.55
N LEU A 101 3.56 -12.47 -5.86
CA LEU A 101 2.23 -12.65 -6.41
C LEU A 101 1.30 -11.59 -5.86
N ASN A 102 0.51 -10.97 -6.74
CA ASN A 102 -0.50 -10.00 -6.35
C ASN A 102 -1.90 -10.53 -6.69
N THR A 103 -2.90 -10.14 -5.91
CA THR A 103 -4.31 -10.37 -6.25
C THR A 103 -5.18 -9.18 -5.82
N PHE A 104 -6.21 -8.90 -6.63
CA PHE A 104 -7.19 -7.83 -6.40
C PHE A 104 -8.43 -8.41 -5.73
N GLN A 105 -8.33 -8.65 -4.43
CA GLN A 105 -9.35 -9.36 -3.68
C GLN A 105 -10.69 -8.60 -3.70
N ASN A 106 -11.77 -9.32 -4.01
CA ASN A 106 -13.15 -8.79 -4.04
C ASN A 106 -13.31 -7.54 -4.92
N CYS A 107 -12.49 -7.37 -5.95
CA CYS A 107 -12.62 -6.28 -6.93
C CYS A 107 -13.55 -6.68 -8.09
N PHE A 108 -13.28 -7.83 -8.69
CA PHE A 108 -13.99 -8.36 -9.85
C PHE A 108 -14.08 -9.88 -9.77
N ASP A 109 -14.98 -10.48 -10.54
CA ASP A 109 -15.09 -11.93 -10.69
C ASP A 109 -13.91 -12.55 -11.44
N LYS A 110 -13.44 -11.85 -12.47
CA LYS A 110 -12.23 -12.15 -13.24
C LYS A 110 -11.70 -10.86 -13.85
N ILE A 111 -10.46 -10.87 -14.32
CA ILE A 111 -9.87 -9.79 -15.13
C ILE A 111 -9.00 -10.42 -16.23
N SER A 112 -8.94 -9.80 -17.40
CA SER A 112 -7.95 -10.15 -18.44
C SER A 112 -6.67 -9.34 -18.32
N GLY A 113 -6.72 -8.21 -17.61
CA GLY A 113 -5.57 -7.35 -17.39
C GLY A 113 -5.94 -6.03 -16.72
N PHE A 114 -4.93 -5.18 -16.57
CA PHE A 114 -5.09 -3.81 -16.11
C PHE A 114 -4.00 -2.92 -16.73
N SER A 115 -4.24 -1.61 -16.75
CA SER A 115 -3.25 -0.60 -17.12
C SER A 115 -3.03 0.38 -15.97
N ILE A 116 -1.80 0.91 -15.88
CA ILE A 116 -1.39 1.83 -14.81
C ILE A 116 -0.98 3.17 -15.43
N GLN A 117 -1.49 4.26 -14.86
CA GLN A 117 -1.08 5.62 -15.16
C GLN A 117 -0.56 6.28 -13.88
N ASN A 118 0.76 6.42 -13.77
CA ASN A 118 1.41 7.06 -12.63
C ASN A 118 1.38 8.58 -12.75
N HIS A 119 1.07 9.26 -11.65
CA HIS A 119 1.25 10.70 -11.57
C HIS A 119 2.76 11.04 -11.65
N PRO A 120 3.15 12.12 -12.36
CA PRO A 120 4.56 12.44 -12.57
C PRO A 120 5.34 12.72 -11.27
N THR A 121 4.77 13.50 -10.36
CA THR A 121 5.44 13.95 -9.13
C THR A 121 4.86 13.37 -7.84
N LEU A 122 3.54 13.40 -7.68
CA LEU A 122 2.84 12.86 -6.52
C LEU A 122 2.84 11.32 -6.48
N ASP A 123 2.79 10.76 -5.27
CA ASP A 123 2.63 9.33 -5.01
C ASP A 123 1.19 8.87 -5.23
N LEU A 124 0.74 8.95 -6.49
CA LEU A 124 -0.62 8.68 -6.94
C LEU A 124 -0.57 7.92 -8.28
N ALA A 125 -1.43 6.92 -8.43
CA ALA A 125 -1.61 6.18 -9.67
C ALA A 125 -3.08 5.85 -9.93
N ILE A 126 -3.45 5.80 -11.20
CA ILE A 126 -4.74 5.28 -11.69
C ILE A 126 -4.52 3.87 -12.20
N ILE A 127 -5.39 2.94 -11.82
CA ILE A 127 -5.44 1.58 -12.35
C ILE A 127 -6.77 1.38 -13.08
N ARG A 128 -6.72 0.94 -14.33
CA ARG A 128 -7.90 0.61 -15.13
C ARG A 128 -7.94 -0.88 -15.39
N PHE A 129 -8.97 -1.55 -14.91
CA PHE A 129 -9.15 -2.99 -15.10
C PHE A 129 -9.92 -3.30 -16.38
N THR A 130 -9.63 -4.43 -17.03
CA THR A 130 -10.31 -4.88 -18.24
C THR A 130 -10.64 -6.37 -18.19
N GLY A 131 -11.62 -6.79 -18.99
CA GLY A 131 -12.01 -8.20 -19.14
C GLY A 131 -12.71 -8.83 -17.93
N PHE A 132 -13.30 -8.02 -17.05
CA PHE A 132 -14.23 -8.47 -16.03
C PHE A 132 -15.66 -8.57 -16.58
N GLU A 133 -16.48 -9.47 -16.03
CA GLU A 133 -17.92 -9.54 -16.34
C GLU A 133 -18.75 -8.93 -15.22
N ARG A 134 -18.28 -9.04 -13.97
CA ARG A 134 -18.98 -8.55 -12.79
C ARG A 134 -18.03 -7.89 -11.80
N LYS A 135 -18.43 -6.71 -11.35
CA LYS A 135 -17.79 -6.00 -10.24
C LYS A 135 -18.22 -6.60 -8.91
N LEU A 136 -17.29 -6.69 -7.97
CA LEU A 136 -17.53 -7.13 -6.59
C LEU A 136 -17.43 -5.96 -5.59
N TYR A 137 -17.15 -4.75 -6.09
CA TYR A 137 -17.35 -3.50 -5.38
C TYR A 137 -18.72 -2.91 -5.71
N ASN A 138 -19.34 -2.27 -4.71
CA ASN A 138 -20.78 -1.95 -4.73
C ASN A 138 -21.07 -0.45 -4.88
N SER A 139 -20.05 0.40 -4.85
CA SER A 139 -20.19 1.86 -4.95
C SER A 139 -18.92 2.50 -5.50
N HIS A 140 -18.75 3.81 -5.37
CA HIS A 140 -17.55 4.53 -5.78
C HIS A 140 -17.25 5.67 -4.80
N ALA A 141 -16.01 6.17 -4.84
CA ALA A 141 -15.63 7.36 -4.10
C ALA A 141 -16.40 8.60 -4.55
N THR A 142 -16.73 9.46 -3.59
CA THR A 142 -17.25 10.81 -3.82
C THR A 142 -16.31 11.80 -3.16
N PHE A 143 -15.70 12.68 -3.95
CA PHE A 143 -14.68 13.62 -3.49
C PHE A 143 -15.29 14.91 -2.94
N VAL A 144 -14.60 15.50 -1.97
CA VAL A 144 -14.87 16.86 -1.53
C VAL A 144 -14.58 17.86 -2.64
N ARG A 145 -15.42 18.89 -2.80
CA ARG A 145 -15.16 19.96 -3.77
C ARG A 145 -13.99 20.84 -3.36
N GLN A 146 -13.27 21.36 -4.36
CA GLN A 146 -12.11 22.24 -4.15
C GLN A 146 -12.42 23.49 -3.30
N ASN A 147 -13.64 24.03 -3.40
CA ASN A 147 -14.03 25.26 -2.71
C ASN A 147 -14.46 25.04 -1.24
N LYS A 148 -14.49 23.78 -0.77
CA LYS A 148 -14.84 23.51 0.63
C LYS A 148 -13.69 23.94 1.52
N ASN A 149 -13.97 24.80 2.50
CA ASN A 149 -12.97 25.23 3.48
C ASN A 149 -12.55 24.06 4.37
N ILE A 150 -11.41 23.44 4.04
CA ILE A 150 -10.72 22.47 4.90
C ILE A 150 -9.87 23.24 5.90
N ARG A 151 -9.90 22.86 7.18
CA ARG A 151 -9.18 23.57 8.25
C ARG A 151 -8.35 22.60 9.09
N ILE A 152 -7.22 23.11 9.60
CA ILE A 152 -6.45 22.47 10.66
C ILE A 152 -7.40 22.18 11.84
N GLY A 153 -7.22 21.01 12.47
CA GLY A 153 -8.08 20.53 13.55
C GLY A 153 -9.32 19.75 13.10
N LYS A 154 -9.64 19.69 11.79
CA LYS A 154 -10.71 18.81 11.31
C LYS A 154 -10.32 17.34 11.52
N THR A 155 -11.20 16.58 12.17
CA THR A 155 -11.07 15.13 12.30
C THR A 155 -11.45 14.43 10.99
N LEU A 156 -10.61 13.51 10.55
CA LEU A 156 -10.80 12.66 9.38
C LEU A 156 -10.42 11.22 9.74
N CYS A 157 -10.89 10.26 8.96
CA CYS A 157 -10.56 8.84 9.10
C CYS A 157 -9.86 8.33 7.84
N ARG A 158 -8.91 7.40 8.01
CA ARG A 158 -8.34 6.61 6.93
C ARG A 158 -8.78 5.17 7.06
N LEU A 159 -8.97 4.53 5.91
CA LEU A 159 -9.30 3.11 5.84
C LEU A 159 -8.27 2.37 4.99
N GLY A 160 -7.89 1.17 5.42
CA GLY A 160 -7.07 0.27 4.63
C GLY A 160 -6.87 -1.07 5.32
N TYR A 161 -5.87 -1.82 4.87
CA TYR A 161 -5.66 -3.21 5.27
C TYR A 161 -4.25 -3.43 5.83
N PRO A 162 -3.86 -2.76 6.93
CA PRO A 162 -2.64 -3.09 7.63
C PRO A 162 -2.77 -4.45 8.33
N PHE A 163 -1.62 -5.03 8.69
CA PHE A 163 -1.55 -6.31 9.40
C PHE A 163 -2.24 -7.46 8.63
N PRO A 164 -1.72 -7.84 7.45
CA PRO A 164 -2.31 -8.91 6.66
C PRO A 164 -2.32 -10.25 7.41
N GLU A 165 -3.48 -10.88 7.51
CA GLU A 165 -3.70 -12.17 8.20
C GLU A 165 -4.06 -13.33 7.25
N PHE A 166 -4.03 -13.10 5.94
CA PHE A 166 -4.28 -14.15 4.97
C PHE A 166 -3.12 -15.14 4.92
N SER A 167 -3.44 -16.41 4.66
CA SER A 167 -2.49 -17.53 4.67
C SER A 167 -2.72 -18.51 3.53
N ASN A 168 -3.55 -18.17 2.55
CA ASN A 168 -3.95 -19.02 1.45
C ASN A 168 -2.97 -18.99 0.26
N PHE A 169 -1.68 -19.16 0.53
CA PHE A 169 -0.64 -19.23 -0.48
C PHE A 169 0.49 -20.17 -0.04
N MET A 170 1.15 -20.82 -1.00
CA MET A 170 2.23 -21.75 -0.72
C MET A 170 3.20 -21.85 -1.89
N VAL A 171 4.33 -22.53 -1.69
CA VAL A 171 5.19 -22.95 -2.79
C VAL A 171 4.70 -24.29 -3.31
N ASN A 172 4.38 -24.35 -4.59
CA ASN A 172 4.07 -25.59 -5.29
C ASN A 172 5.34 -26.47 -5.37
N PRO A 173 5.36 -27.68 -4.80
CA PRO A 173 6.56 -28.52 -4.79
C PRO A 173 6.98 -29.01 -6.18
N ALA A 174 6.04 -29.11 -7.14
CA ALA A 174 6.33 -29.61 -8.48
C ALA A 174 6.95 -28.53 -9.38
N SER A 175 6.44 -27.29 -9.29
CA SER A 175 6.94 -26.18 -10.11
C SER A 175 7.94 -25.27 -9.40
N ASP A 176 8.13 -25.43 -8.09
CA ASP A 176 8.92 -24.54 -7.21
C ASP A 176 8.48 -23.08 -7.29
N ASN A 177 7.17 -22.86 -7.45
CA ASN A 177 6.59 -21.53 -7.61
C ASN A 177 5.61 -21.20 -6.50
N LEU A 178 5.66 -19.95 -6.05
CA LEU A 178 4.61 -19.39 -5.21
C LEU A 178 3.27 -19.43 -5.97
N GLU A 179 2.20 -19.86 -5.30
CA GLU A 179 0.84 -19.91 -5.84
C GLU A 179 -0.21 -19.60 -4.77
N TRP A 180 -1.36 -19.08 -5.20
CA TRP A 180 -2.55 -18.98 -4.35
C TRP A 180 -3.19 -20.35 -4.19
N THR A 181 -3.81 -20.60 -3.03
CA THR A 181 -4.49 -21.85 -2.73
C THR A 181 -5.91 -21.62 -2.21
N ASN A 182 -6.70 -22.69 -2.18
CA ASN A 182 -8.03 -22.70 -1.57
C ASN A 182 -8.01 -23.09 -0.07
N ALA A 183 -6.83 -23.37 0.49
CA ALA A 183 -6.65 -23.72 1.90
C ALA A 183 -6.15 -22.51 2.70
N GLY A 184 -6.48 -22.44 4.00
CA GLY A 184 -6.07 -21.32 4.86
C GLY A 184 -7.07 -20.17 4.87
N ASN A 185 -6.69 -19.06 5.51
CA ASN A 185 -7.53 -17.86 5.61
C ASN A 185 -7.32 -16.98 4.37
N PRO A 186 -8.34 -16.69 3.56
CA PRO A 186 -8.20 -15.78 2.43
C PRO A 186 -8.32 -14.30 2.83
N ASN A 187 -8.79 -14.01 4.04
CA ASN A 187 -9.21 -12.66 4.41
C ASN A 187 -8.13 -11.89 5.17
N THR A 188 -8.16 -10.57 5.02
CA THR A 188 -7.39 -9.63 5.84
C THR A 188 -8.34 -8.65 6.52
N PRO A 189 -8.11 -8.29 7.79
CA PRO A 189 -8.97 -7.33 8.47
C PRO A 189 -8.83 -5.93 7.86
N VAL A 190 -9.92 -5.18 7.88
CA VAL A 190 -9.90 -3.74 7.65
C VAL A 190 -9.50 -3.03 8.95
N PHE A 191 -8.76 -1.93 8.85
CA PHE A 191 -8.37 -1.12 10.00
C PHE A 191 -8.63 0.36 9.76
N PRO A 192 -9.69 0.94 10.35
CA PRO A 192 -9.90 2.38 10.36
C PRO A 192 -8.94 3.06 11.35
N ILE A 193 -8.41 4.23 10.99
CA ILE A 193 -7.61 5.08 11.90
C ILE A 193 -7.96 6.55 11.69
N ASP A 194 -8.43 7.20 12.75
CA ASP A 194 -8.74 8.63 12.73
C ASP A 194 -7.53 9.49 13.08
N GLY A 195 -7.63 10.78 12.75
CA GLY A 195 -6.65 11.79 13.10
C GLY A 195 -7.17 13.18 12.77
N ILE A 196 -6.56 14.21 13.38
CA ILE A 196 -6.86 15.60 13.04
C ILE A 196 -5.85 16.12 12.03
N ILE A 197 -6.30 17.02 11.15
CA ILE A 197 -5.40 17.75 10.25
C ILE A 197 -4.45 18.60 11.10
N THR A 198 -3.14 18.35 11.00
CA THR A 198 -2.10 19.14 11.68
C THR A 198 -1.63 20.30 10.82
N ARG A 199 -1.46 20.07 9.52
CA ARG A 199 -1.05 21.08 8.52
C ARG A 199 -1.35 20.61 7.10
N PHE A 200 -1.27 21.57 6.18
CA PHE A 200 -1.24 21.30 4.75
C PHE A 200 0.21 21.13 4.28
N VAL A 201 0.41 20.23 3.33
CA VAL A 201 1.69 20.02 2.66
C VAL A 201 1.66 20.84 1.37
N GLY A 202 2.59 21.78 1.25
CA GLY A 202 2.71 22.66 0.10
C GLY A 202 3.90 22.29 -0.80
N GLU A 203 3.72 22.42 -2.11
CA GLU A 203 4.77 22.31 -3.13
C GLU A 203 4.50 23.38 -4.20
N ASN A 204 5.51 24.14 -4.61
CA ASN A 204 5.38 25.21 -5.63
C ASN A 204 4.20 26.19 -5.38
N ASN A 205 4.00 26.60 -4.12
CA ASN A 205 2.88 27.44 -3.66
C ASN A 205 1.48 26.82 -3.79
N GLU A 206 1.37 25.52 -4.05
CA GLU A 206 0.10 24.80 -4.09
C GLU A 206 -0.01 23.78 -2.95
N ILE A 207 -1.22 23.57 -2.45
CA ILE A 207 -1.49 22.49 -1.49
C ILE A 207 -1.54 21.17 -2.25
N VAL A 208 -0.60 20.27 -1.95
CA VAL A 208 -0.52 18.94 -2.57
C VAL A 208 -0.91 17.82 -1.62
N GLY A 209 -0.93 18.08 -0.31
CA GLY A 209 -1.22 17.05 0.68
C GLY A 209 -1.78 17.56 2.00
N ILE A 210 -2.20 16.61 2.82
CA ILE A 210 -2.75 16.80 4.17
C ILE A 210 -1.93 15.95 5.12
N GLU A 211 -1.46 16.54 6.23
CA GLU A 211 -0.83 15.80 7.31
C GLU A 211 -1.81 15.57 8.47
N LEU A 212 -1.83 14.35 9.00
CA LEU A 212 -2.65 13.95 10.14
C LEU A 212 -1.81 13.65 11.38
N SER A 213 -2.38 13.90 12.55
CA SER A 213 -1.75 13.66 13.85
C SER A 213 -1.40 12.20 14.15
N THR A 214 -2.02 11.25 13.46
CA THR A 214 -1.78 9.81 13.62
C THR A 214 -0.99 9.27 12.42
N PRO A 215 -0.12 8.26 12.62
CA PRO A 215 0.69 7.71 11.54
C PRO A 215 -0.14 7.00 10.48
N GLY A 216 0.39 6.88 9.27
CA GLY A 216 -0.04 5.82 8.36
C GLY A 216 0.55 4.48 8.78
N LEU A 217 -0.18 3.39 8.52
CA LEU A 217 0.28 2.03 8.77
C LEU A 217 0.63 1.33 7.45
N LYS A 218 1.64 0.46 7.46
CA LYS A 218 1.96 -0.39 6.30
C LYS A 218 0.71 -1.21 5.96
N GLY A 219 0.24 -1.10 4.72
CA GLY A 219 -1.03 -1.67 4.25
C GLY A 219 -2.15 -0.65 4.06
N GLN A 220 -2.04 0.57 4.60
CA GLN A 220 -2.94 1.68 4.30
C GLN A 220 -2.50 2.55 3.12
N SER A 221 -1.32 2.33 2.53
CA SER A 221 -0.91 3.02 1.31
C SER A 221 -1.97 2.83 0.22
N GLY A 222 -2.45 3.94 -0.33
CA GLY A 222 -3.54 3.97 -1.31
C GLY A 222 -4.94 3.99 -0.70
N GLY A 223 -5.08 3.98 0.62
CA GLY A 223 -6.37 4.01 1.31
C GLY A 223 -7.01 5.40 1.34
N PRO A 224 -8.35 5.50 1.28
CA PRO A 224 -9.04 6.78 1.30
C PRO A 224 -8.91 7.49 2.66
N LEU A 225 -8.79 8.81 2.61
CA LEU A 225 -8.96 9.73 3.74
C LEU A 225 -10.33 10.39 3.62
N PHE A 226 -11.21 10.28 4.62
CA PHE A 226 -12.61 10.69 4.53
C PHE A 226 -13.16 11.31 5.82
N ASP A 227 -14.30 11.99 5.73
CA ASP A 227 -15.01 12.55 6.89
C ASP A 227 -16.15 11.64 7.38
N GLN A 228 -16.91 12.11 8.39
CA GLN A 228 -18.04 11.38 8.95
C GLN A 228 -19.18 11.09 7.96
N ASN A 229 -19.19 11.73 6.79
CA ASN A 229 -20.15 11.48 5.71
C ASN A 229 -19.60 10.54 4.62
N GLY A 230 -18.35 10.09 4.75
CA GLY A 230 -17.70 9.26 3.72
C GLY A 230 -17.17 10.04 2.52
N LEU A 231 -17.15 11.39 2.58
CA LEU A 231 -16.58 12.20 1.52
C LEU A 231 -15.07 12.10 1.53
N ILE A 232 -14.45 11.93 0.36
CA ILE A 232 -13.00 11.74 0.23
C ILE A 232 -12.28 13.08 0.22
N TYR A 233 -11.39 13.26 1.20
CA TYR A 233 -10.50 14.40 1.39
C TYR A 233 -9.07 14.15 0.88
N GLY A 234 -8.71 12.88 0.65
CA GLY A 234 -7.41 12.52 0.13
C GLY A 234 -7.15 11.03 0.12
N MET A 235 -5.88 10.65 0.00
CA MET A 235 -5.44 9.26 -0.02
C MET A 235 -4.15 9.11 0.78
N GLN A 236 -4.11 8.17 1.72
CA GLN A 236 -2.94 7.86 2.54
C GLN A 236 -1.76 7.44 1.66
N SER A 237 -0.62 8.12 1.81
CA SER A 237 0.59 7.87 1.00
C SER A 237 1.79 7.45 1.83
N MET A 238 2.12 8.17 2.91
CA MET A 238 3.34 7.90 3.67
C MET A 238 3.21 8.26 5.15
N THR A 239 4.20 7.84 5.92
CA THR A 239 4.38 8.20 7.33
C THR A 239 5.66 9.00 7.48
N MET A 240 5.59 10.13 8.17
CA MET A 240 6.75 10.93 8.55
C MET A 240 7.15 10.59 9.98
N HIS A 241 8.45 10.51 10.21
CA HIS A 241 9.04 10.29 11.53
C HIS A 241 9.73 11.60 11.97
N LEU A 242 9.12 12.30 12.93
CA LEU A 242 9.58 13.59 13.42
C LEU A 242 10.33 13.39 14.74
N HIS A 243 11.63 13.68 14.75
CA HIS A 243 12.44 13.66 15.96
C HIS A 243 11.97 14.78 16.92
N LEU A 244 11.75 14.46 18.20
CA LEU A 244 11.17 15.42 19.14
C LEU A 244 12.18 16.33 19.84
N GLY A 245 13.48 16.00 19.77
CA GLY A 245 14.56 16.91 20.16
C GLY A 245 14.83 17.00 21.67
N PHE A 246 14.22 16.12 22.47
CA PHE A 246 14.47 16.00 23.91
C PHE A 246 15.04 14.63 24.24
N ASP A 247 16.22 14.35 23.67
CA ASP A 247 16.90 13.07 23.85
C ASP A 247 17.41 12.90 25.27
N ILE A 248 17.20 11.70 25.80
CA ILE A 248 17.80 11.27 27.05
C ILE A 248 18.94 10.33 26.66
N LYS A 249 20.16 10.64 27.10
CA LYS A 249 21.32 9.79 26.88
C LYS A 249 21.96 9.42 28.20
N ASP A 250 22.08 8.12 28.45
CA ASP A 250 22.79 7.54 29.59
C ASP A 250 22.32 8.08 30.96
N LEU A 251 21.04 8.45 31.07
CA LEU A 251 20.45 8.93 32.31
C LEU A 251 20.35 7.77 33.30
N GLU A 252 20.98 7.92 34.46
CA GLU A 252 20.91 6.94 35.54
C GLU A 252 19.57 7.09 36.27
N ILE A 253 18.76 6.03 36.23
CA ILE A 253 17.49 5.92 36.96
C ILE A 253 17.58 4.78 37.97
N GLU A 254 16.93 4.96 39.12
CA GLU A 254 16.78 3.91 40.11
C GLU A 254 15.53 3.08 39.76
N THR A 255 15.74 1.80 39.47
CA THR A 255 14.68 0.81 39.25
C THR A 255 14.57 -0.07 40.49
N GLY A 256 13.47 -0.82 40.63
CA GLY A 256 13.34 -1.81 41.72
C GLY A 256 14.46 -2.88 41.73
N SER A 257 15.22 -2.99 40.64
CA SER A 257 16.40 -3.85 40.47
C SER A 257 17.76 -3.13 40.63
N GLY A 258 17.77 -1.87 41.05
CA GLY A 258 18.98 -1.04 41.22
C GLY A 258 19.13 0.06 40.17
N LYS A 259 20.32 0.66 40.09
CA LYS A 259 20.63 1.77 39.17
C LYS A 259 20.86 1.26 37.74
N GLN A 260 20.14 1.83 36.78
CA GLN A 260 20.28 1.52 35.35
C GLN A 260 20.42 2.81 34.54
N LYS A 261 21.29 2.78 33.53
CA LYS A 261 21.36 3.85 32.53
C LYS A 261 20.35 3.59 31.41
N ILE A 262 19.55 4.60 31.10
CA ILE A 262 18.59 4.56 30.01
C ILE A 262 18.90 5.64 28.97
N SER A 263 18.67 5.29 27.71
CA SER A 263 18.69 6.23 26.60
C SER A 263 17.35 6.16 25.88
N ASN A 264 16.77 7.32 25.55
CA ASN A 264 15.49 7.45 24.86
C ASN A 264 15.59 8.55 23.80
N TYR A 265 15.25 8.20 22.56
CA TYR A 265 15.26 9.08 21.40
C TYR A 265 13.83 9.15 20.84
N PRO A 266 12.99 10.07 21.35
CA PRO A 266 11.57 10.04 21.07
C PRO A 266 11.23 10.60 19.68
N PHE A 267 10.38 9.88 18.94
CA PHE A 267 9.83 10.29 17.65
C PHE A 267 8.31 10.42 17.71
N MET A 268 7.77 11.38 16.97
CA MET A 268 6.35 11.47 16.63
C MET A 268 6.13 10.98 15.21
N HIS A 269 5.10 10.17 15.01
CA HIS A 269 4.76 9.62 13.71
C HIS A 269 3.45 10.22 13.22
N VAL A 270 3.49 10.86 12.06
CA VAL A 270 2.34 11.53 11.43
C VAL A 270 2.14 11.00 10.03
N GLY A 271 0.90 10.85 9.60
CA GLY A 271 0.60 10.39 8.25
C GLY A 271 0.44 11.54 7.27
N ARG A 272 0.87 11.34 6.03
CA ARG A 272 0.64 12.27 4.93
C ARG A 272 -0.21 11.62 3.86
N CYS A 273 -1.21 12.38 3.42
CA CYS A 273 -2.14 12.01 2.38
C CYS A 273 -1.99 12.94 1.18
N VAL A 274 -2.15 12.40 -0.03
CA VAL A 274 -2.35 13.20 -1.25
C VAL A 274 -3.70 13.90 -1.14
N HIS A 275 -3.75 15.19 -1.45
CA HIS A 275 -4.97 15.99 -1.33
C HIS A 275 -6.01 15.63 -2.40
N ALA A 276 -7.31 15.56 -2.03
CA ALA A 276 -8.40 15.19 -2.96
C ALA A 276 -8.41 16.01 -4.26
N HIS A 277 -8.18 17.31 -4.20
CA HIS A 277 -8.10 18.15 -5.40
C HIS A 277 -7.02 17.69 -6.40
N LYS A 278 -5.85 17.24 -5.92
CA LYS A 278 -4.80 16.72 -6.80
C LYS A 278 -5.18 15.38 -7.41
N ILE A 279 -5.96 14.59 -6.68
CA ILE A 279 -6.55 13.36 -7.19
C ILE A 279 -7.55 13.67 -8.31
N THR A 280 -8.55 14.54 -8.06
CA THR A 280 -9.58 14.85 -9.07
C THR A 280 -9.01 15.58 -10.28
N GLU A 281 -8.00 16.44 -10.08
CA GLU A 281 -7.22 17.03 -11.17
C GLU A 281 -6.59 15.95 -12.07
N PHE A 282 -5.90 14.97 -11.47
CA PHE A 282 -5.26 13.89 -12.22
C PHE A 282 -6.28 12.99 -12.94
N LEU A 283 -7.41 12.68 -12.29
CA LEU A 283 -8.51 11.92 -12.89
C LEU A 283 -9.06 12.64 -14.12
N ARG A 284 -9.34 13.94 -14.00
CA ARG A 284 -9.83 14.80 -15.09
C ARG A 284 -8.84 14.86 -16.26
N GLN A 285 -7.55 15.06 -15.97
CA GLN A 285 -6.50 15.10 -17.01
C GLN A 285 -6.41 13.79 -17.80
N ASN A 286 -6.75 12.65 -17.18
CA ASN A 286 -6.73 11.34 -17.81
C ASN A 286 -8.12 10.89 -18.31
N GLY A 287 -9.11 11.78 -18.37
CA GLY A 287 -10.45 11.45 -18.85
C GLY A 287 -11.14 10.34 -18.04
N VAL A 288 -10.85 10.25 -16.74
CA VAL A 288 -11.51 9.30 -15.83
C VAL A 288 -12.78 9.93 -15.28
N LYS A 289 -13.91 9.22 -15.37
CA LYS A 289 -15.13 9.60 -14.66
C LYS A 289 -14.93 9.53 -13.15
N TYR A 290 -15.36 10.55 -12.41
CA TYR A 290 -15.36 10.60 -10.95
C TYR A 290 -16.54 11.43 -10.44
N TYR A 291 -16.79 11.38 -9.13
CA TYR A 291 -17.93 12.04 -8.49
C TYR A 291 -17.48 12.99 -7.39
N GLU A 292 -18.17 14.12 -7.26
CA GLU A 292 -17.98 15.10 -6.18
C GLU A 292 -19.29 15.32 -5.43
N GLU A 293 -19.23 15.84 -4.20
CA GLU A 293 -20.44 16.20 -3.45
C GLU A 293 -21.35 17.16 -4.25
N ALA A 294 -22.67 17.00 -4.10
CA ALA A 294 -23.66 17.86 -4.74
C ALA A 294 -23.60 19.30 -4.18
N GLU A 295 -24.00 20.30 -4.98
CA GLU A 295 -24.23 21.64 -4.44
C GLU A 295 -25.41 21.60 -3.48
N LEU A 296 -25.17 22.04 -2.25
CA LEU A 296 -26.26 22.44 -1.37
C LEU A 296 -26.84 23.72 -1.98
N SER A 297 -27.99 23.57 -2.65
CA SER A 297 -28.84 24.67 -3.13
C SER A 297 -29.36 25.51 -1.97
#